data_AF-A0A6N4UXI3-F1
#
_entry.id   AF-A0A6N4UXI3-F1
#
_cell.length_a   1.000
_cell.length_b   1.000
_cell.length_c   1.000
_cell.angle_alpha   90.00
_cell.angle_beta   90.00
_cell.angle_gamma   90.00
#
_symmetry.space_group_name_H-M   'P 1'
#
loop_
_entity.id
_entity.type
_entity.pdbx_description
1 polymer ?
#
loop_
_entity_poly.entity_id
_entity_poly.type
_entity_poly.pdbx_seq_one_letter_code
_entity_poly.pdbx_strand_id
1 'polypeptide(L)'
;MSRSFDFTVDSSVRVEQIHSAFAERDYWLDRLRKFGGLGRLDTLNVDTDGSVTAVVVHNLRPDGLPGPLSKFFPSEWQIVQEENWRAIGGGRVRGEVSVVPHGAPGSWVGTALLTPRSDGSQLQCAATAEFKVPLVGGKIEGLMGRMLVQNISVMQHFTAEWITSHA
;
A
#
# COMPACT_ATOMS: atom_id res chain seq x y z
N MET A 1 -20.44 3.53 2.99
CA MET A 1 -20.15 2.70 4.17
C MET A 1 -18.65 2.62 4.35
N SER A 2 -18.15 2.70 5.59
CA SER A 2 -16.72 2.58 5.90
C SER A 2 -16.43 1.27 6.65
N ARG A 3 -15.24 0.71 6.41
CA ARG A 3 -14.73 -0.49 7.09
C ARG A 3 -13.26 -0.31 7.44
N SER A 4 -12.91 -0.62 8.67
CA SER A 4 -11.54 -0.52 9.17
C SER A 4 -10.90 -1.90 9.37
N PHE A 5 -9.60 -1.97 9.18
CA PHE A 5 -8.79 -3.17 9.27
C PHE A 5 -7.47 -2.83 9.95
N ASP A 6 -7.09 -3.64 10.93
CA ASP A 6 -5.83 -3.52 11.64
C ASP A 6 -5.10 -4.85 11.55
N PHE A 7 -3.81 -4.79 11.23
CA PHE A 7 -2.96 -5.98 11.18
C PHE A 7 -1.50 -5.60 11.33
N THR A 8 -0.68 -6.61 11.50
CA THR A 8 0.74 -6.45 11.79
C THR A 8 1.55 -7.47 11.02
N VAL A 9 2.74 -7.09 10.53
CA VAL A 9 3.64 -7.96 9.77
C VAL A 9 5.08 -7.75 10.26
N ASP A 10 5.73 -8.82 10.69
CA ASP A 10 7.15 -8.80 11.10
C ASP A 10 8.08 -8.95 9.90
N SER A 11 9.22 -8.25 9.92
CA SER A 11 10.25 -8.27 8.88
C SER A 11 11.62 -8.54 9.48
N SER A 12 12.47 -9.25 8.75
CA SER A 12 13.87 -9.50 9.13
C SER A 12 14.80 -8.32 8.85
N VAL A 13 14.36 -7.33 8.07
CA VAL A 13 15.14 -6.12 7.77
C VAL A 13 14.81 -4.98 8.74
N ARG A 14 15.79 -4.08 8.93
CA ARG A 14 15.69 -2.96 9.88
C ARG A 14 14.81 -1.84 9.34
N VAL A 15 14.29 -0.99 10.25
CA VAL A 15 13.42 0.14 9.87
C VAL A 15 14.16 1.10 8.93
N GLU A 16 15.43 1.36 9.20
CA GLU A 16 16.27 2.25 8.42
C GLU A 16 16.45 1.72 6.99
N GLN A 17 16.63 0.41 6.82
CA GLN A 17 16.78 -0.22 5.50
C GLN A 17 15.48 -0.10 4.69
N ILE A 18 14.32 -0.33 5.32
CA ILE A 18 13.02 -0.15 4.67
C ILE A 18 12.82 1.30 4.25
N HIS A 19 13.14 2.25 5.15
CA HIS A 19 12.98 3.67 4.87
C HIS A 19 13.89 4.14 3.73
N SER A 20 15.16 3.69 3.73
CA SER A 20 16.09 3.96 2.63
C SER A 20 15.60 3.38 1.30
N ALA A 21 15.11 2.14 1.27
CA ALA A 21 14.55 1.56 0.06
C ALA A 21 13.37 2.37 -0.50
N PHE A 22 12.52 2.94 0.37
CA PHE A 22 11.41 3.79 -0.08
C PHE A 22 11.88 5.10 -0.74
N ALA A 23 13.06 5.59 -0.41
CA ALA A 23 13.66 6.75 -1.07
C ALA A 23 14.23 6.42 -2.46
N GLU A 24 14.32 5.14 -2.84
CA GLU A 24 14.92 4.70 -4.10
C GLU A 24 13.90 4.51 -5.21
N ARG A 25 14.14 5.16 -6.35
CA ARG A 25 13.25 5.05 -7.52
C ARG A 25 13.13 3.61 -8.03
N ASP A 26 14.22 2.86 -8.02
CA ASP A 26 14.26 1.49 -8.56
C ASP A 26 13.40 0.53 -7.73
N TYR A 27 13.37 0.70 -6.40
CA TYR A 27 12.45 -0.05 -5.53
C TYR A 27 10.99 0.11 -5.99
N TRP A 28 10.55 1.34 -6.26
CA TRP A 28 9.18 1.59 -6.72
C TRP A 28 8.91 0.99 -8.10
N LEU A 29 9.88 1.09 -9.02
CA LEU A 29 9.74 0.50 -10.36
C LEU A 29 9.66 -1.03 -10.27
N ASP A 30 10.45 -1.68 -9.43
CA ASP A 30 10.39 -3.13 -9.22
C ASP A 30 9.12 -3.57 -8.51
N ARG A 31 8.68 -2.83 -7.48
CA ARG A 31 7.40 -3.03 -6.81
C ARG A 31 6.25 -2.96 -7.82
N LEU A 32 6.30 -2.03 -8.77
CA LEU A 32 5.30 -1.91 -9.83
C LEU A 32 5.38 -3.03 -10.86
N ARG A 33 6.57 -3.50 -11.24
CA ARG A 33 6.71 -4.67 -12.12
C ARG A 33 6.10 -5.92 -11.49
N LYS A 34 6.25 -6.10 -10.16
CA LYS A 34 5.74 -7.28 -9.44
C LYS A 34 4.25 -7.20 -9.13
N PHE A 35 3.74 -6.02 -8.74
CA PHE A 35 2.36 -5.87 -8.23
C PHE A 35 1.51 -4.80 -8.92
N GLY A 36 2.13 -3.89 -9.66
CA GLY A 36 1.50 -2.67 -10.16
C GLY A 36 0.63 -2.85 -11.41
N GLY A 37 0.71 -3.99 -12.10
CA GLY A 37 -0.02 -4.22 -13.34
C GLY A 37 0.31 -3.16 -14.39
N LEU A 38 -0.71 -2.42 -14.84
CA LEU A 38 -0.58 -1.28 -15.77
C LEU A 38 -0.29 0.06 -15.07
N GLY A 39 0.28 0.01 -13.87
CA GLY A 39 0.59 1.20 -13.06
C GLY A 39 1.93 1.84 -13.43
N ARG A 40 2.08 3.12 -13.06
CA ARG A 40 3.31 3.88 -13.21
C ARG A 40 3.63 4.66 -11.94
N LEU A 41 4.92 4.88 -11.70
CA LEU A 41 5.39 5.85 -10.72
C LEU A 41 5.29 7.24 -11.35
N ASP A 42 4.43 8.08 -10.80
CA ASP A 42 4.15 9.42 -11.31
C ASP A 42 5.07 10.44 -10.63
N THR A 43 5.19 10.36 -9.29
CA THR A 43 6.09 11.21 -8.50
C THR A 43 6.85 10.37 -7.48
N LEU A 44 8.11 10.74 -7.26
CA LEU A 44 8.90 10.35 -6.09
C LEU A 44 9.69 11.57 -5.65
N ASN A 45 9.43 12.04 -4.43
CA ASN A 45 10.14 13.13 -3.79
C ASN A 45 10.77 12.63 -2.48
N VAL A 46 11.99 13.09 -2.21
CA VAL A 46 12.70 12.83 -0.96
C VAL A 46 13.16 14.17 -0.42
N ASP A 47 12.56 14.57 0.69
CA ASP A 47 12.85 15.86 1.33
C ASP A 47 14.18 15.83 2.09
N THR A 48 14.69 17.01 2.44
CA THR A 48 15.98 17.14 3.15
C THR A 48 15.99 16.48 4.53
N ASP A 49 14.81 16.29 5.15
CA ASP A 49 14.67 15.58 6.43
C ASP A 49 14.53 14.06 6.25
N GLY A 50 14.60 13.57 5.01
CA GLY A 50 14.46 12.17 4.64
C GLY A 50 13.01 11.72 4.47
N SER A 51 12.02 12.60 4.58
CA SER A 51 10.63 12.25 4.29
C SER A 51 10.47 11.89 2.81
N VAL A 52 9.71 10.84 2.53
CA VAL A 52 9.49 10.32 1.19
C VAL A 52 8.01 10.47 0.82
N THR A 53 7.75 11.08 -0.34
CA THR A 53 6.42 11.10 -0.96
C THR A 53 6.48 10.38 -2.29
N ALA A 54 5.67 9.33 -2.46
CA ALA A 54 5.54 8.60 -3.70
C ALA A 54 4.08 8.63 -4.19
N VAL A 55 3.88 9.01 -5.45
CA VAL A 55 2.58 8.99 -6.12
C VAL A 55 2.64 7.97 -7.23
N VAL A 56 1.74 7.00 -7.15
CA VAL A 56 1.61 5.91 -8.11
C VAL A 56 0.22 5.98 -8.74
N VAL A 57 0.17 5.87 -10.06
CA VAL A 57 -1.07 5.86 -10.82
C VAL A 57 -1.28 4.46 -11.38
N HIS A 58 -2.37 3.79 -11.00
CA HIS A 58 -2.72 2.48 -11.55
C HIS A 58 -3.92 2.59 -12.48
N ASN A 59 -3.80 1.97 -13.66
CA ASN A 59 -4.92 1.71 -14.54
C ASN A 59 -5.48 0.32 -14.24
N LEU A 60 -6.78 0.26 -13.97
CA LEU A 60 -7.48 -0.94 -13.55
C LEU A 60 -8.59 -1.30 -14.52
N ARG A 61 -8.88 -2.59 -14.57
CA ARG A 61 -9.92 -3.20 -15.41
C ARG A 61 -10.77 -4.16 -14.56
N PRO A 62 -12.04 -4.40 -14.93
CA PRO A 62 -12.97 -5.22 -14.12
C PRO A 62 -12.56 -6.69 -13.99
N ASP A 63 -11.73 -7.19 -14.89
CA ASP A 63 -11.18 -8.56 -14.92
C ASP A 63 -10.35 -8.89 -13.67
N GLY A 64 -9.76 -7.89 -13.01
CA GLY A 64 -9.07 -8.04 -11.73
C GLY A 64 -9.97 -7.98 -10.48
N LEU A 65 -11.27 -7.68 -10.63
CA LEU A 65 -12.19 -7.54 -9.50
C LEU A 65 -12.90 -8.86 -9.17
N PRO A 66 -13.10 -9.18 -7.87
CA PRO A 66 -13.86 -10.36 -7.49
C PRO A 66 -15.32 -10.31 -7.96
N GLY A 67 -15.69 -11.24 -8.85
CA GLY A 67 -17.04 -11.57 -9.27
C GLY A 67 -18.04 -10.40 -9.28
N PRO A 68 -18.94 -10.27 -8.29
CA PRO A 68 -20.02 -9.28 -8.30
C PRO A 68 -19.56 -7.83 -8.34
N LEU A 69 -18.33 -7.52 -7.90
CA LEU A 69 -17.80 -6.16 -7.87
C LEU A 69 -17.62 -5.60 -9.28
N SER A 70 -17.22 -6.43 -10.25
CA SER A 70 -16.97 -6.01 -11.64
C SER A 70 -18.15 -5.23 -12.27
N LYS A 71 -19.39 -5.48 -11.85
CA LYS A 71 -20.61 -4.82 -12.38
C LYS A 71 -20.81 -3.38 -11.93
N PHE A 72 -20.15 -2.97 -10.85
CA PHE A 72 -20.27 -1.61 -10.28
C PHE A 72 -19.16 -0.67 -10.73
N PHE A 73 -18.18 -1.20 -11.47
CA PHE A 73 -16.99 -0.48 -11.89
C PHE A 73 -17.05 -0.30 -13.41
N PRO A 74 -16.56 0.82 -13.94
CA PRO A 74 -16.49 1.05 -15.39
C PRO A 74 -15.52 0.07 -16.06
N SER A 75 -15.57 -0.01 -17.40
CA SER A 75 -14.69 -0.88 -18.20
C SER A 75 -13.21 -0.62 -18.00
N GLU A 76 -12.86 0.60 -17.61
CA GLU A 76 -11.54 1.02 -17.18
C GLU A 76 -11.68 2.14 -16.15
N TRP A 77 -10.79 2.16 -15.15
CA TRP A 77 -10.68 3.28 -14.23
C TRP A 77 -9.24 3.45 -13.78
N GLN A 78 -8.98 4.60 -13.17
CA GLN A 78 -7.69 4.93 -12.60
C GLN A 78 -7.80 4.99 -11.08
N ILE A 79 -6.76 4.55 -10.37
CA ILE A 79 -6.54 4.92 -8.97
C ILE A 79 -5.24 5.69 -8.83
N VAL A 80 -5.25 6.71 -7.98
CA VAL A 80 -4.05 7.41 -7.55
C VAL A 80 -3.76 6.97 -6.13
N GLN A 81 -2.62 6.33 -5.94
CA GLN A 81 -2.08 5.94 -4.66
C GLN A 81 -0.99 6.94 -4.28
N GLU A 82 -1.12 7.55 -3.11
CA GLU A 82 -0.12 8.41 -2.52
C GLU A 82 0.38 7.80 -1.22
N GLU A 83 1.69 7.66 -1.09
CA GLU A 83 2.37 7.17 0.11
C GLU A 83 3.33 8.24 0.64
N ASN A 84 3.16 8.60 1.91
CA ASN A 84 4.01 9.54 2.63
C ASN A 84 4.69 8.82 3.80
N TRP A 85 6.02 8.74 3.79
CA TRP A 85 6.81 8.06 4.81
C TRP A 85 7.73 9.07 5.50
N ARG A 86 7.69 9.09 6.84
CA ARG A 86 8.48 10.03 7.65
C ARG A 86 9.03 9.40 8.90
N ALA A 87 10.26 9.75 9.26
CA ALA A 87 10.82 9.40 10.56
C ALA A 87 10.08 10.16 11.68
N ILE A 88 9.76 9.48 12.78
CA ILE A 88 9.06 10.08 13.93
C ILE A 88 9.86 9.96 15.24
N GLY A 89 11.16 9.66 15.14
CA GLY A 89 12.06 9.49 16.27
C GLY A 89 11.99 8.10 16.94
N GLY A 90 13.06 7.76 17.66
CA GLY A 90 13.22 6.45 18.30
C GLY A 90 13.39 5.30 17.32
N GLY A 91 13.98 5.55 16.14
CA GLY A 91 14.15 4.55 15.08
C GLY A 91 12.84 4.12 14.41
N ARG A 92 11.76 4.91 14.54
CA ARG A 92 10.44 4.59 13.98
C ARG A 92 10.13 5.45 12.78
N VAL A 93 9.38 4.87 11.85
CA VAL A 93 8.87 5.54 10.65
C VAL A 93 7.35 5.41 10.59
N ARG A 94 6.67 6.51 10.32
CA ARG A 94 5.22 6.55 10.08
C ARG A 94 4.96 6.68 8.59
N GLY A 95 4.11 5.81 8.07
CA GLY A 95 3.53 5.88 6.74
C GLY A 95 2.10 6.38 6.79
N GLU A 96 1.71 7.19 5.82
CA GLU A 96 0.33 7.57 5.54
C GLU A 96 0.07 7.25 4.07
N VAL A 97 -0.96 6.46 3.82
CA VAL A 97 -1.29 6.00 2.47
C VAL A 97 -2.72 6.40 2.14
N SER A 98 -2.93 6.96 0.96
CA SER A 98 -4.26 7.23 0.43
C SER A 98 -4.39 6.64 -0.97
N VAL A 99 -5.57 6.13 -1.29
CA VAL A 99 -5.90 5.62 -2.62
C VAL A 99 -7.24 6.22 -3.02
N VAL A 100 -7.20 7.02 -4.09
CA VAL A 100 -8.37 7.73 -4.62
C VAL A 100 -8.68 7.18 -6.02
N PRO A 101 -9.81 6.48 -6.21
CA PRO A 101 -10.27 6.12 -7.54
C PRO A 101 -10.88 7.32 -8.28
N HIS A 102 -10.59 7.38 -9.57
CA HIS A 102 -11.27 8.25 -10.53
C HIS A 102 -12.23 7.40 -11.37
N GLY A 103 -13.53 7.68 -11.23
CA GLY A 103 -14.57 6.96 -11.98
C GLY A 103 -15.08 5.67 -11.32
N ALA A 104 -14.56 5.28 -10.16
CA ALA A 104 -15.03 4.13 -9.39
C ALA A 104 -15.52 4.52 -7.97
N PRO A 105 -16.52 3.80 -7.43
CA PRO A 105 -17.14 4.17 -6.16
C PRO A 105 -16.34 3.66 -4.96
N GLY A 106 -15.38 4.46 -4.47
CA GLY A 106 -14.76 4.21 -3.18
C GLY A 106 -13.61 5.16 -2.86
N SER A 107 -12.96 4.92 -1.74
CA SER A 107 -11.66 5.49 -1.36
C SER A 107 -11.04 4.61 -0.29
N TRP A 108 -9.73 4.71 -0.13
CA TRP A 108 -9.04 4.01 0.93
C TRP A 108 -7.98 4.92 1.54
N VAL A 109 -7.87 4.88 2.86
CA VAL A 109 -6.83 5.58 3.61
C VAL A 109 -6.25 4.63 4.63
N GLY A 110 -4.97 4.77 4.92
CA GLY A 110 -4.29 3.95 5.90
C GLY A 110 -3.12 4.66 6.53
N THR A 111 -2.74 4.14 7.69
CA THR A 111 -1.54 4.53 8.41
C THR A 111 -0.71 3.28 8.67
N ALA A 112 0.59 3.45 8.59
CA ALA A 112 1.59 2.42 8.84
C ALA A 112 2.55 2.94 9.91
N LEU A 113 2.96 2.06 10.81
CA LEU A 113 4.00 2.34 11.80
C LEU A 113 5.04 1.23 11.75
N LEU A 114 6.24 1.58 11.29
CA LEU A 114 7.42 0.74 11.34
C LEU A 114 8.14 0.97 12.67
N THR A 115 8.30 -0.11 13.44
CA THR A 115 8.96 -0.09 14.74
C THR A 115 10.11 -1.09 14.77
N PRO A 116 11.27 -0.74 15.38
CA PRO A 116 12.38 -1.68 15.53
C PRO A 116 12.00 -2.91 16.37
N ARG A 117 12.54 -4.07 16.01
CA ARG A 117 12.59 -5.27 16.84
C ARG A 117 14.03 -5.75 17.01
N SER A 118 14.26 -6.68 17.94
CA SER A 118 15.57 -7.31 18.14
C SER A 118 16.14 -7.91 16.85
N ASP A 119 15.30 -8.54 16.04
CA ASP A 119 15.62 -9.33 14.84
C ASP A 119 15.17 -8.68 13.53
N GLY A 120 14.82 -7.39 13.54
CA GLY A 120 14.43 -6.66 12.34
C GLY A 120 13.50 -5.50 12.67
N SER A 121 12.29 -5.56 12.13
CA SER A 121 11.26 -4.55 12.34
C SER A 121 9.86 -5.15 12.32
N GLN A 122 8.89 -4.39 12.81
CA GLN A 122 7.48 -4.71 12.73
C GLN A 122 6.72 -3.57 12.06
N LEU A 123 5.90 -3.90 11.07
CA LEU A 123 4.95 -3.00 10.44
C LEU A 123 3.58 -3.20 11.07
N GLN A 124 3.05 -2.19 11.74
CA GLN A 124 1.65 -2.12 12.16
C GLN A 124 0.87 -1.27 11.16
N CYS A 125 -0.23 -1.79 10.64
CA CYS A 125 -1.09 -1.10 9.67
C CYS A 125 -2.50 -0.94 10.24
N ALA A 126 -3.06 0.25 10.08
CA ALA A 126 -4.45 0.57 10.35
C ALA A 126 -5.03 1.24 9.11
N ALA A 127 -6.08 0.68 8.52
CA ALA A 127 -6.60 1.10 7.24
C ALA A 127 -8.13 1.17 7.24
N THR A 128 -8.69 2.15 6.54
CA THR A 128 -10.14 2.33 6.37
C THR A 128 -10.49 2.42 4.89
N ALA A 129 -11.38 1.54 4.43
CA ALA A 129 -11.96 1.56 3.10
C ALA A 129 -13.36 2.18 3.17
N GLU A 130 -13.66 3.12 2.30
CA GLU A 130 -14.99 3.70 2.13
C GLU A 130 -15.55 3.32 0.76
N PHE A 131 -16.81 2.87 0.72
CA PHE A 131 -17.52 2.56 -0.51
C PHE A 131 -18.78 3.40 -0.61
N LYS A 132 -18.97 4.02 -1.78
CA LYS A 132 -20.12 4.87 -2.10
C LYS A 132 -21.32 4.10 -2.68
N VAL A 133 -21.20 2.78 -2.79
CA VAL A 133 -22.28 1.87 -3.23
C VAL A 133 -22.61 0.85 -2.14
N PRO A 134 -23.86 0.35 -2.06
CA PRO A 134 -24.23 -0.70 -1.14
C PRO A 134 -23.48 -2.00 -1.49
N LEU A 135 -22.52 -2.40 -0.68
CA LEU A 135 -21.87 -3.70 -0.80
C LEU A 135 -22.87 -4.77 -0.36
N VAL A 136 -23.42 -5.52 -1.32
CA VAL A 136 -24.42 -6.55 -1.02
C VAL A 136 -23.76 -7.69 -0.21
N GLY A 137 -24.11 -7.80 1.07
CA GLY A 137 -24.11 -9.08 1.80
C GLY A 137 -22.89 -9.47 2.63
N GLY A 138 -22.06 -8.56 3.16
CA GLY A 138 -20.99 -8.83 4.14
C GLY A 138 -19.80 -9.69 3.65
N LYS A 139 -20.02 -10.61 2.71
CA LYS A 139 -19.01 -11.46 2.07
C LYS A 139 -18.02 -10.64 1.23
N ILE A 140 -18.52 -9.60 0.55
CA ILE A 140 -17.67 -8.68 -0.23
C ILE A 140 -16.75 -7.89 0.73
N GLU A 141 -17.28 -7.42 1.85
CA GLU A 141 -16.52 -6.69 2.87
C GLU A 141 -15.39 -7.55 3.45
N GLY A 142 -15.70 -8.78 3.86
CA GLY A 142 -14.69 -9.71 4.38
C GLY A 142 -13.65 -10.14 3.33
N LEU A 143 -14.03 -10.21 2.06
CA LEU A 143 -13.10 -10.53 0.97
C LEU A 143 -12.08 -9.40 0.77
N MET A 144 -12.52 -8.15 0.76
CA MET A 144 -11.63 -6.99 0.57
C MET A 144 -10.65 -6.84 1.73
N GLY A 145 -11.11 -7.03 2.98
CA GLY A 145 -10.23 -7.05 4.14
C GLY A 145 -9.13 -8.10 4.04
N ARG A 146 -9.47 -9.34 3.63
CA ARG A 146 -8.49 -10.41 3.43
C ARG A 146 -7.49 -10.08 2.33
N MET A 147 -7.96 -9.54 1.20
CA MET A 147 -7.08 -9.16 0.09
C MET A 147 -6.11 -8.04 0.50
N LEU A 148 -6.55 -7.06 1.28
CA LEU A 148 -5.68 -5.98 1.78
C LEU A 148 -4.55 -6.54 2.66
N VAL A 149 -4.89 -7.36 3.66
CA VAL A 149 -3.90 -7.97 4.55
C VAL A 149 -2.92 -8.83 3.75
N GLN A 150 -3.43 -9.67 2.84
CA GLN A 150 -2.59 -10.52 1.99
C GLN A 150 -1.65 -9.70 1.10
N ASN A 151 -2.16 -8.65 0.45
CA ASN A 151 -1.35 -7.81 -0.43
C ASN A 151 -0.24 -7.10 0.33
N ILE A 152 -0.52 -6.56 1.52
CA ILE A 152 0.48 -5.85 2.31
C ILE A 152 1.53 -6.82 2.87
N SER A 153 1.14 -8.01 3.34
CA SER A 153 2.09 -9.04 3.77
C SER A 153 3.01 -9.48 2.63
N VAL A 154 2.47 -9.73 1.43
CA VAL A 154 3.25 -10.11 0.25
C VAL A 154 4.19 -8.98 -0.18
N MET A 155 3.71 -7.73 -0.12
CA MET A 155 4.50 -6.56 -0.44
C MET A 155 5.65 -6.35 0.54
N GLN A 156 5.41 -6.51 1.84
CA GLN A 156 6.47 -6.41 2.84
C GLN A 156 7.55 -7.47 2.63
N HIS A 157 7.14 -8.70 2.32
CA HIS A 157 8.08 -9.77 2.00
C HIS A 157 8.93 -9.40 0.78
N PHE A 158 8.30 -8.88 -0.29
CA PHE A 158 9.03 -8.36 -1.44
C PHE A 158 10.01 -7.24 -1.07
N THR A 159 9.62 -6.30 -0.20
CA THR A 159 10.53 -5.23 0.26
C THR A 159 11.76 -5.82 0.95
N ALA A 160 11.57 -6.80 1.83
CA ALA A 160 12.67 -7.47 2.51
C ALA A 160 13.59 -8.23 1.54
N GLU A 161 13.01 -8.95 0.56
CA GLU A 161 13.76 -9.61 -0.52
C GLU A 161 14.55 -8.60 -1.36
N TRP A 162 13.91 -7.50 -1.77
CA TRP A 162 14.53 -6.45 -2.58
C TRP A 162 15.70 -5.82 -1.87
N ILE A 163 15.55 -5.48 -0.58
CA ILE A 163 16.64 -4.95 0.25
C ILE A 163 17.79 -5.94 0.32
N THR A 164 17.49 -7.22 0.53
CA THR A 164 18.54 -8.25 0.67
C THR A 164 19.30 -8.47 -0.64
N SER A 165 18.66 -8.32 -1.79
CA SER A 165 19.30 -8.49 -3.11
C SER A 165 20.02 -7.25 -3.63
N HIS A 166 19.75 -6.06 -3.05
CA HIS A 166 20.37 -4.79 -3.42
C HIS A 166 21.22 -4.18 -2.29
N ALA A 167 21.51 -4.96 -1.24
CA ALA A 167 22.40 -4.59 -0.13
C ALA A 167 23.89 -4.73 -0.48
#